data_AF-A0A9E6FEA1-F1
#
_entry.id   AF-A0A9E6FEA1-F1
#
_cell.length_a   1.000
_cell.length_b   1.000
_cell.length_c   1.000
_cell.angle_alpha   90.00
_cell.angle_beta   90.00
_cell.angle_gamma   90.00
#
_symmetry.space_group_name_H-M   'P 1'
#
loop_
_entity.id
_entity.type
_entity.pdbx_description
1 polymer ?
#
loop_
_entity_poly.entity_id
_entity_poly.type
_entity_poly.pdbx_seq_one_letter_code
_entity_poly.pdbx_strand_id
1 'polypeptide(L)'
;MKKELTVIDFFCGAGGFSEGFRQQGFKIVKGIDYWKPAIYTHNLNHNLNDTTKSILDFWTEDSSDILEIEKLEDTFCIVGSPPCVSFSSSNKSGYADKSHGIKLIEAFLRVIAVKKHKKNSKLKCWYMENVPNSQKFVEVEYSFDKLNLGKWAKNNGKNPEDIALKVRDNGDILDSGDYGAPQSRKRFICGEWCETGDFLLPQKTHENKHITLGDILAKLPKPNLSKKEVFEKKYIDPNYANLIIDGDKLTDHFYDTGLYKIEWYDAKYLKQNHSYMGKMSFPENIDRPCRTIMATRSAKTRESLVFKSEYERIGNGEYRLPTIREIASLMGFPINYQFTGSEGSKWRQIGNAVSPHLSSALAKVVRKKLKLKQINPNFEDLGDLYEKVEIKLNTFEMSPLDKPKKRMKNSKFRRHPYKSGNITVELMNYIEENKNDIPGKNWYIKMYFGTGIEHKVQVITRNDYLFIEKYLEKNIKEFKKFKIDFERNFSTIFGITKEEFQSRYEEDLHLVEKRNPLLIVEEVGYLIQKRKEKDDVVNIEIVEKNEIPLGQLYAIYSLGKFIF
;
A
#
# COMPACT_ATOMS: atom_id res chain seq x y z
N MET A 1 8.91 42.76 -13.25
CA MET A 1 9.10 41.86 -12.09
C MET A 1 8.88 40.42 -12.54
N LYS A 2 9.79 39.48 -12.22
CA LYS A 2 9.54 38.05 -12.47
C LYS A 2 8.31 37.63 -11.65
N LYS A 3 7.33 36.98 -12.28
CA LYS A 3 6.13 36.46 -11.60
C LYS A 3 6.58 35.35 -10.65
N GLU A 4 6.46 35.57 -9.34
CA GLU A 4 6.81 34.56 -8.33
C GLU A 4 5.78 33.42 -8.39
N LEU A 5 6.25 32.19 -8.59
CA LEU A 5 5.41 31.00 -8.67
C LEU A 5 5.34 30.37 -7.28
N THR A 6 4.31 30.69 -6.51
CA THR A 6 4.14 30.20 -5.13
C THR A 6 3.14 29.05 -5.05
N VAL A 7 3.31 28.15 -4.07
CA VAL A 7 2.44 26.99 -3.82
C VAL A 7 2.11 26.87 -2.34
N ILE A 8 0.82 26.64 -2.04
CA ILE A 8 0.36 26.12 -0.75
C ILE A 8 -0.04 24.66 -0.95
N ASP A 9 0.38 23.78 -0.05
CA ASP A 9 0.10 22.34 -0.08
C ASP A 9 -0.79 21.94 1.10
N PHE A 10 -2.01 21.49 0.80
CA PHE A 10 -2.98 21.00 1.79
C PHE A 10 -2.91 19.49 1.92
N PHE A 11 -3.01 18.99 3.15
CA PHE A 11 -2.69 17.60 3.47
C PHE A 11 -1.29 17.24 2.99
N CYS A 12 -0.34 18.15 3.24
CA CYS A 12 0.97 18.11 2.59
C CYS A 12 1.76 16.84 2.91
N GLY A 13 1.42 16.14 3.99
CA GLY A 13 2.14 14.95 4.42
C GLY A 13 3.62 15.25 4.56
N ALA A 14 4.47 14.33 4.09
CA ALA A 14 5.90 14.56 4.04
C ALA A 14 6.38 15.45 2.88
N GLY A 15 5.48 16.03 2.07
CA GLY A 15 5.84 16.98 1.01
C GLY A 15 6.09 16.38 -0.37
N GLY A 16 5.58 15.19 -0.67
CA GLY A 16 5.72 14.59 -2.02
C GLY A 16 5.08 15.43 -3.13
N PHE A 17 3.93 16.06 -2.85
CA PHE A 17 3.27 16.96 -3.79
C PHE A 17 4.07 18.27 -3.92
N SER A 18 4.43 18.89 -2.80
CA SER A 18 5.33 20.06 -2.75
C SER A 18 6.64 19.87 -3.51
N GLU A 19 7.33 18.74 -3.31
CA GLU A 19 8.66 18.49 -3.88
C GLU A 19 8.66 18.51 -5.41
N GLY A 20 7.66 17.91 -6.07
CA GLY A 20 7.58 17.95 -7.54
C GLY A 20 7.38 19.37 -8.09
N PHE A 21 6.62 20.23 -7.39
CA PHE A 21 6.47 21.65 -7.73
C PHE A 21 7.77 22.43 -7.47
N ARG A 22 8.44 22.18 -6.34
CA ARG A 22 9.73 22.79 -5.99
C ARG A 22 10.79 22.50 -7.05
N GLN A 23 10.87 21.25 -7.51
CA GLN A 23 11.76 20.84 -8.62
C GLN A 23 11.50 21.59 -9.92
N GLN A 24 10.30 22.15 -10.09
CA GLN A 24 9.91 22.98 -11.24
C GLN A 24 9.97 24.49 -10.94
N GLY A 25 10.70 24.88 -9.89
CA GLY A 25 11.02 26.26 -9.56
C GLY A 25 9.86 27.03 -8.93
N PHE A 26 8.86 26.32 -8.42
CA PHE A 26 7.84 26.92 -7.56
C PHE A 26 8.38 27.03 -6.13
N LYS A 27 8.07 28.11 -5.47
CA LYS A 27 8.38 28.34 -4.06
C LYS A 27 7.24 27.80 -3.20
N ILE A 28 7.54 26.83 -2.36
CA ILE A 28 6.58 26.33 -1.37
C ILE A 28 6.50 27.39 -0.27
N VAL A 29 5.30 27.92 -0.03
CA VAL A 29 5.11 29.00 0.96
C VAL A 29 4.42 28.51 2.23
N LYS A 30 3.72 27.36 2.16
CA LYS A 30 3.01 26.79 3.31
C LYS A 30 2.64 25.32 3.09
N GLY A 31 2.82 24.51 4.13
CA GLY A 31 2.23 23.18 4.26
C GLY A 31 1.13 23.18 5.33
N ILE A 32 -0.01 22.57 5.03
CA ILE A 32 -1.13 22.42 5.98
C ILE A 32 -1.38 20.92 6.17
N ASP A 33 -1.18 20.43 7.38
CA ASP A 33 -1.44 19.05 7.78
C ASP A 33 -1.63 19.01 9.31
N TYR A 34 -2.45 18.09 9.78
CA TYR A 34 -2.72 17.90 11.20
C TYR A 34 -1.71 16.93 11.85
N TRP A 35 -1.01 16.13 11.04
CA TRP A 35 -0.08 15.13 11.53
C TRP A 35 1.31 15.72 11.76
N LYS A 36 1.64 15.95 13.04
CA LYS A 36 2.89 16.58 13.50
C LYS A 36 4.19 16.03 12.85
N PRO A 37 4.46 14.71 12.83
CA PRO A 37 5.61 14.16 12.09
C PRO A 37 5.67 14.51 10.60
N ALA A 38 4.52 14.58 9.91
CA ALA A 38 4.49 14.98 8.51
C ALA A 38 4.87 16.46 8.35
N ILE A 39 4.29 17.36 9.15
CA ILE A 39 4.64 18.79 9.15
C ILE A 39 6.12 19.01 9.42
N TYR A 40 6.71 18.29 10.38
CA TYR A 40 8.14 18.42 10.68
C TYR A 40 9.02 18.02 9.50
N THR A 41 8.67 16.93 8.82
CA THR A 41 9.35 16.52 7.60
C THR A 41 9.15 17.52 6.47
N HIS A 42 7.95 18.04 6.27
CA HIS A 42 7.66 19.04 5.23
C HIS A 42 8.47 20.32 5.46
N ASN A 43 8.42 20.86 6.68
CA ASN A 43 9.19 22.03 7.09
C ASN A 43 10.69 21.88 6.86
N LEU A 44 11.23 20.71 7.23
CA LEU A 44 12.64 20.40 7.10
C LEU A 44 13.11 20.49 5.65
N ASN A 45 12.37 19.91 4.71
CA ASN A 45 12.78 19.81 3.30
C ASN A 45 12.40 21.03 2.46
N HIS A 46 11.56 21.93 2.97
CA HIS A 46 11.10 23.12 2.26
C HIS A 46 11.50 24.44 2.97
N ASN A 47 12.31 24.35 4.02
CA ASN A 47 12.76 25.49 4.83
C ASN A 47 11.58 26.35 5.34
N LEU A 48 10.58 25.68 5.94
CA LEU A 48 9.40 26.30 6.52
C LEU A 48 9.39 26.11 8.05
N ASN A 49 8.45 26.79 8.71
CA ASN A 49 8.25 26.68 10.15
C ASN A 49 6.74 26.61 10.48
N ASP A 50 5.99 25.88 9.66
CA ASP A 50 4.55 25.71 9.83
C ASP A 50 4.23 24.87 11.07
N THR A 51 3.05 25.11 11.64
CA THR A 51 2.50 24.31 12.74
C THR A 51 1.35 23.45 12.25
N THR A 52 0.99 22.43 13.03
CA THR A 52 -0.14 21.55 12.68
C THR A 52 -1.43 22.34 12.60
N LYS A 53 -2.18 22.17 11.50
CA LYS A 53 -3.49 22.80 11.29
C LYS A 53 -4.43 21.80 10.62
N SER A 54 -5.69 21.75 11.08
CA SER A 54 -6.69 20.88 10.47
C SER A 54 -7.34 21.59 9.28
N ILE A 55 -7.62 20.85 8.21
CA ILE A 55 -8.44 21.40 7.10
C ILE A 55 -9.85 21.77 7.58
N LEU A 56 -10.34 21.11 8.63
CA LEU A 56 -11.67 21.35 9.18
C LEU A 56 -11.75 22.69 9.91
N ASP A 57 -10.61 23.34 10.20
CA ASP A 57 -10.58 24.71 10.71
C ASP A 57 -11.00 25.73 9.62
N PHE A 58 -11.10 25.28 8.36
CA PHE A 58 -11.66 26.02 7.23
C PHE A 58 -13.04 25.49 6.81
N TRP A 59 -13.77 24.88 7.75
CA TRP A 59 -15.14 24.42 7.54
C TRP A 59 -16.06 24.78 8.70
N THR A 60 -16.87 25.82 8.51
CA THR A 60 -18.05 26.09 9.36
C THR A 60 -19.33 26.23 8.54
N GLU A 61 -20.47 25.91 9.16
CA GLU A 61 -21.79 26.05 8.53
C GLU A 61 -22.20 27.53 8.39
N ASP A 62 -21.72 28.39 9.29
CA ASP A 62 -22.08 29.80 9.35
C ASP A 62 -21.14 30.72 8.57
N SER A 63 -20.05 30.18 8.02
CA SER A 63 -19.00 30.91 7.32
C SER A 63 -18.15 31.86 8.17
N SER A 64 -18.13 31.69 9.50
CA SER A 64 -17.22 32.43 10.40
C SER A 64 -15.73 32.12 10.18
N ASP A 65 -15.42 30.96 9.59
CA ASP A 65 -14.09 30.50 9.18
C ASP A 65 -13.48 31.24 7.98
N ILE A 66 -14.27 32.04 7.24
CA ILE A 66 -13.79 32.68 6.01
C ILE A 66 -12.61 33.61 6.27
N LEU A 67 -12.59 34.27 7.42
CA LEU A 67 -11.45 35.09 7.84
C LEU A 67 -10.17 34.25 7.97
N GLU A 68 -10.25 32.98 8.37
CA GLU A 68 -9.10 32.07 8.39
C GLU A 68 -8.63 31.70 6.98
N ILE A 69 -9.55 31.53 6.03
CA ILE A 69 -9.21 31.29 4.62
C ILE A 69 -8.54 32.53 4.01
N GLU A 70 -9.05 33.72 4.33
CA GLU A 70 -8.51 34.99 3.84
C GLU A 70 -7.13 35.33 4.42
N LYS A 71 -6.84 34.89 5.65
CA LYS A 71 -5.50 34.98 6.27
C LYS A 71 -4.44 34.15 5.55
N LEU A 72 -4.82 33.15 4.76
CA LEU A 72 -3.86 32.39 3.95
C LEU A 72 -3.20 33.30 2.93
N GLU A 73 -1.91 33.08 2.71
CA GLU A 73 -1.10 33.81 1.75
C GLU A 73 -1.72 33.72 0.36
N ASP A 74 -1.68 34.81 -0.39
CA ASP A 74 -2.17 34.78 -1.76
C ASP A 74 -1.14 34.15 -2.68
N THR A 75 -1.49 33.00 -3.27
CA THR A 75 -0.54 32.09 -3.91
C THR A 75 -0.89 31.85 -5.37
N PHE A 76 0.11 31.48 -6.17
CA PHE A 76 -0.07 31.18 -7.59
C PHE A 76 -0.80 29.85 -7.80
N CYS A 77 -0.48 28.84 -6.98
CA CYS A 77 -1.06 27.51 -7.05
C CYS A 77 -1.42 26.98 -5.66
N ILE A 78 -2.49 26.18 -5.60
CA ILE A 78 -2.83 25.39 -4.41
C ILE A 78 -2.93 23.93 -4.83
N VAL A 79 -2.23 23.06 -4.11
CA VAL A 79 -2.33 21.61 -4.29
C VAL A 79 -2.85 20.97 -3.02
N GLY A 80 -3.45 19.77 -3.13
CA GLY A 80 -3.72 18.99 -1.93
C GLY A 80 -4.11 17.54 -2.19
N SER A 81 -3.91 16.70 -1.18
CA SER A 81 -4.20 15.26 -1.23
C SER A 81 -5.07 14.82 -0.05
N PRO A 82 -6.39 15.14 -0.04
CA PRO A 82 -7.29 14.81 1.05
C PRO A 82 -7.31 13.29 1.33
N PRO A 83 -7.24 12.87 2.61
CA PRO A 83 -7.12 11.46 2.95
C PRO A 83 -8.40 10.68 2.61
N CYS A 84 -8.21 9.43 2.23
CA CYS A 84 -9.20 8.63 1.55
C CYS A 84 -9.50 7.30 2.26
N VAL A 85 -9.35 7.26 3.59
CA VAL A 85 -9.43 6.01 4.37
C VAL A 85 -10.73 5.24 4.09
N SER A 86 -11.84 5.92 3.82
CA SER A 86 -13.15 5.35 3.52
C SER A 86 -13.38 4.89 2.07
N PHE A 87 -12.56 5.31 1.10
CA PHE A 87 -12.76 4.95 -0.32
C PHE A 87 -11.69 4.01 -0.91
N SER A 88 -10.69 3.62 -0.12
CA SER A 88 -9.69 2.62 -0.55
C SER A 88 -10.29 1.22 -0.65
N SER A 89 -9.94 0.48 -1.70
CA SER A 89 -10.34 -0.93 -1.87
C SER A 89 -9.74 -1.87 -0.81
N SER A 90 -8.76 -1.39 -0.05
CA SER A 90 -8.11 -2.14 1.03
C SER A 90 -8.96 -2.26 2.28
N ASN A 91 -9.95 -1.38 2.47
CA ASN A 91 -10.96 -1.50 3.53
C ASN A 91 -12.14 -2.33 3.02
N LYS A 92 -11.98 -3.65 3.13
CA LYS A 92 -13.01 -4.65 2.81
C LYS A 92 -14.14 -4.61 3.83
N SER A 93 -15.06 -3.68 3.64
CA SER A 93 -16.40 -3.83 4.22
C SER A 93 -17.47 -2.96 3.59
N GLY A 94 -17.23 -2.02 2.68
CA GLY A 94 -18.31 -1.29 1.98
C GLY A 94 -19.22 -0.39 2.86
N TYR A 95 -19.24 -0.62 4.17
CA TYR A 95 -19.95 0.06 5.25
C TYR A 95 -19.10 1.13 5.93
N ALA A 96 -17.88 1.40 5.43
CA ALA A 96 -17.08 2.49 5.97
C ALA A 96 -17.83 3.81 5.75
N ASP A 97 -18.09 4.55 6.81
CA ASP A 97 -18.69 5.87 6.72
C ASP A 97 -17.80 6.77 5.86
N LYS A 98 -18.30 7.11 4.66
CA LYS A 98 -17.60 7.92 3.68
C LYS A 98 -17.75 9.41 3.94
N SER A 99 -18.71 9.81 4.78
CA SER A 99 -19.06 11.20 5.03
C SER A 99 -17.85 12.03 5.48
N HIS A 100 -17.01 11.48 6.36
CA HIS A 100 -15.82 12.18 6.83
C HIS A 100 -14.82 12.46 5.70
N GLY A 101 -14.57 11.48 4.83
CA GLY A 101 -13.68 11.65 3.68
C GLY A 101 -14.21 12.67 2.67
N ILE A 102 -15.52 12.66 2.41
CA ILE A 102 -16.18 13.67 1.57
C ILE A 102 -16.02 15.06 2.19
N LYS A 103 -16.29 15.20 3.50
CA LYS A 103 -16.16 16.48 4.21
C LYS A 103 -14.75 17.07 4.12
N LEU A 104 -13.70 16.25 4.18
CA LEU A 104 -12.32 16.72 4.01
C LEU A 104 -12.03 17.22 2.59
N ILE A 105 -12.59 16.55 1.57
CA ILE A 105 -12.53 17.00 0.18
C ILE A 105 -13.27 18.33 0.01
N GLU A 106 -14.50 18.43 0.53
CA GLU A 106 -15.31 19.64 0.45
C GLU A 106 -14.66 20.82 1.18
N ALA A 107 -14.05 20.60 2.33
CA ALA A 107 -13.31 21.64 3.05
C ALA A 107 -12.11 22.17 2.24
N PHE A 108 -11.40 21.29 1.52
CA PHE A 108 -10.36 21.73 0.59
C PHE A 108 -10.94 22.51 -0.59
N LEU A 109 -12.00 22.00 -1.24
CA LEU A 109 -12.66 22.68 -2.36
C LEU A 109 -13.25 24.03 -1.94
N ARG A 110 -13.76 24.16 -0.72
CA ARG A 110 -14.22 25.43 -0.12
C ARG A 110 -13.10 26.47 -0.10
N VAL A 111 -11.90 26.09 0.37
CA VAL A 111 -10.73 26.99 0.34
C VAL A 111 -10.39 27.41 -1.09
N ILE A 112 -10.36 26.45 -2.03
CA ILE A 112 -10.11 26.75 -3.44
C ILE A 112 -11.14 27.72 -3.99
N ALA A 113 -12.44 27.51 -3.74
CA ALA A 113 -13.52 28.35 -4.22
C ALA A 113 -13.36 29.80 -3.74
N VAL A 114 -13.12 30.01 -2.43
CA VAL A 114 -12.86 31.36 -1.89
C VAL A 114 -11.62 31.99 -2.55
N LYS A 115 -10.50 31.25 -2.63
CA LYS A 115 -9.25 31.77 -3.18
C LYS A 115 -9.31 32.02 -4.68
N LYS A 116 -10.05 31.23 -5.45
CA LYS A 116 -10.28 31.42 -6.90
C LYS A 116 -11.12 32.66 -7.17
N HIS A 117 -12.17 32.86 -6.38
CA HIS A 117 -13.23 33.84 -6.67
C HIS A 117 -13.11 35.17 -5.93
N LYS A 118 -12.20 35.29 -4.95
CA LYS A 118 -11.94 36.57 -4.28
C LYS A 118 -11.37 37.62 -5.23
N LYS A 119 -11.60 38.90 -4.91
CA LYS A 119 -11.08 40.03 -5.68
C LYS A 119 -9.53 40.02 -5.71
N ASN A 120 -8.97 40.32 -6.89
CA ASN A 120 -7.52 40.38 -7.13
C ASN A 120 -6.75 39.08 -6.79
N SER A 121 -7.39 37.92 -6.91
CA SER A 121 -6.74 36.63 -6.65
C SER A 121 -5.48 36.40 -7.50
N LYS A 122 -4.39 35.98 -6.84
CA LYS A 122 -3.19 35.46 -7.51
C LYS A 122 -3.32 34.00 -7.95
N LEU A 123 -4.35 33.26 -7.52
CA LEU A 123 -4.54 31.86 -7.86
C LEU A 123 -4.72 31.70 -9.37
N LYS A 124 -3.87 30.89 -9.99
CA LYS A 124 -3.93 30.59 -11.44
C LYS A 124 -4.19 29.12 -11.73
N CYS A 125 -3.84 28.23 -10.81
CA CYS A 125 -4.21 26.83 -10.93
C CYS A 125 -4.36 26.16 -9.57
N TRP A 126 -5.08 25.06 -9.54
CA TRP A 126 -5.15 24.19 -8.38
C TRP A 126 -5.24 22.73 -8.80
N TYR A 127 -4.79 21.82 -7.94
CA TYR A 127 -4.86 20.38 -8.16
C TYR A 127 -5.27 19.65 -6.89
N MET A 128 -6.10 18.63 -7.04
CA MET A 128 -6.40 17.65 -6.00
C MET A 128 -5.91 16.27 -6.43
N GLU A 129 -5.18 15.59 -5.55
CA GLU A 129 -4.83 14.19 -5.70
C GLU A 129 -5.69 13.31 -4.80
N ASN A 130 -6.07 12.14 -5.30
CA ASN A 130 -6.72 11.11 -4.49
C ASN A 130 -6.59 9.71 -5.15
N VAL A 131 -7.02 8.65 -4.46
CA VAL A 131 -7.04 7.29 -5.02
C VAL A 131 -8.07 7.17 -6.16
N PRO A 132 -7.87 6.29 -7.16
CA PRO A 132 -8.75 6.24 -8.35
C PRO A 132 -10.25 6.07 -8.05
N ASN A 133 -10.58 5.32 -6.98
CA ASN A 133 -11.97 5.06 -6.64
C ASN A 133 -12.70 6.31 -6.10
N SER A 134 -11.99 7.34 -5.65
CA SER A 134 -12.61 8.57 -5.14
C SER A 134 -13.39 9.34 -6.21
N GLN A 135 -13.01 9.19 -7.50
CA GLN A 135 -13.69 9.85 -8.63
C GLN A 135 -15.20 9.56 -8.64
N LYS A 136 -15.60 8.36 -8.23
CA LYS A 136 -17.02 7.95 -8.18
C LYS A 136 -17.83 8.64 -7.09
N PHE A 137 -17.18 9.25 -6.10
CA PHE A 137 -17.81 9.81 -4.91
C PHE A 137 -17.76 11.34 -4.84
N VAL A 138 -17.00 11.97 -5.74
CA VAL A 138 -16.99 13.43 -5.88
C VAL A 138 -18.06 13.86 -6.89
N GLU A 139 -18.57 15.08 -6.73
CA GLU A 139 -19.56 15.66 -7.63
C GLU A 139 -18.91 16.12 -8.95
N VAL A 140 -19.71 16.22 -10.03
CA VAL A 140 -19.23 16.83 -11.30
C VAL A 140 -18.79 18.26 -11.06
N GLU A 141 -19.65 19.02 -10.37
CA GLU A 141 -19.49 20.43 -10.10
C GLU A 141 -20.00 20.74 -8.70
N TYR A 142 -19.35 21.71 -8.06
CA TYR A 142 -19.74 22.24 -6.75
C TYR A 142 -20.17 23.69 -6.92
N SER A 143 -21.40 24.01 -6.48
CA SER A 143 -21.85 25.40 -6.33
C SER A 143 -21.27 26.03 -5.06
N PHE A 144 -21.40 27.35 -4.91
CA PHE A 144 -21.02 27.99 -3.64
C PHE A 144 -21.84 27.44 -2.49
N ASP A 145 -23.16 27.24 -2.64
CA ASP A 145 -24.00 26.70 -1.59
C ASP A 145 -23.61 25.28 -1.16
N LYS A 146 -23.27 24.39 -2.11
CA LYS A 146 -22.75 23.05 -1.77
C LYS A 146 -21.47 23.09 -0.92
N LEU A 147 -20.67 24.14 -1.05
CA LEU A 147 -19.44 24.34 -0.27
C LEU A 147 -19.67 25.18 0.99
N ASN A 148 -20.92 25.38 1.42
CA ASN A 148 -21.33 26.26 2.52
C ASN A 148 -20.96 27.74 2.31
N LEU A 149 -20.79 28.20 1.08
CA LEU A 149 -20.33 29.55 0.72
C LEU A 149 -21.45 30.49 0.25
N GLY A 150 -22.73 30.16 0.42
CA GLY A 150 -23.84 31.00 -0.04
C GLY A 150 -23.84 32.44 0.47
N LYS A 151 -23.61 32.62 1.77
CA LYS A 151 -23.49 33.97 2.37
C LYS A 151 -22.31 34.73 1.78
N TRP A 152 -21.17 34.05 1.63
CA TRP A 152 -19.97 34.64 1.04
C TRP A 152 -20.17 35.05 -0.43
N ALA A 153 -20.82 34.19 -1.21
CA ALA A 153 -21.15 34.44 -2.60
C ALA A 153 -21.99 35.72 -2.72
N LYS A 154 -23.08 35.84 -1.94
CA LYS A 154 -23.93 37.04 -1.89
C LYS A 154 -23.13 38.29 -1.53
N ASN A 155 -22.30 38.22 -0.49
CA ASN A 155 -21.47 39.34 -0.04
C ASN A 155 -20.42 39.77 -1.08
N ASN A 156 -20.06 38.89 -2.02
CA ASN A 156 -19.12 39.15 -3.11
C ASN A 156 -19.81 39.33 -4.48
N GLY A 157 -21.13 39.58 -4.49
CA GLY A 157 -21.91 39.85 -5.70
C GLY A 157 -22.03 38.65 -6.64
N LYS A 158 -22.08 37.43 -6.10
CA LYS A 158 -22.25 36.16 -6.84
C LYS A 158 -23.55 35.47 -6.42
N ASN A 159 -24.09 34.63 -7.31
CA ASN A 159 -25.24 33.80 -6.96
C ASN A 159 -24.75 32.54 -6.21
N PRO A 160 -25.31 32.18 -5.05
CA PRO A 160 -24.96 30.96 -4.34
C PRO A 160 -25.02 29.66 -5.17
N GLU A 161 -25.91 29.62 -6.16
CA GLU A 161 -26.08 28.46 -7.05
C GLU A 161 -25.09 28.45 -8.23
N ASP A 162 -24.28 29.50 -8.40
CA ASP A 162 -23.25 29.54 -9.43
C ASP A 162 -22.23 28.41 -9.21
N ILE A 163 -21.80 27.78 -10.30
CA ILE A 163 -20.73 26.78 -10.28
C ILE A 163 -19.43 27.42 -9.80
N ALA A 164 -18.96 27.00 -8.64
CA ALA A 164 -17.70 27.46 -8.07
C ALA A 164 -16.51 26.72 -8.71
N LEU A 165 -16.60 25.39 -8.83
CA LEU A 165 -15.52 24.50 -9.25
C LEU A 165 -16.05 23.28 -10.05
N LYS A 166 -15.27 22.85 -11.05
CA LYS A 166 -15.45 21.60 -11.79
C LYS A 166 -14.48 20.53 -11.27
N VAL A 167 -14.97 19.32 -10.99
CA VAL A 167 -14.20 18.29 -10.25
C VAL A 167 -14.21 16.92 -10.95
N ARG A 168 -15.27 16.10 -10.84
CA ARG A 168 -15.24 14.67 -11.21
C ARG A 168 -14.74 14.39 -12.63
N ASP A 169 -15.25 15.15 -13.58
CA ASP A 169 -14.99 14.98 -15.01
C ASP A 169 -13.93 15.99 -15.52
N ASN A 170 -13.36 16.81 -14.61
CA ASN A 170 -12.29 17.77 -14.89
C ASN A 170 -10.95 17.28 -14.32
N GLY A 171 -10.59 16.07 -14.71
CA GLY A 171 -9.46 15.34 -14.18
C GLY A 171 -9.28 14.00 -14.90
N ASP A 172 -8.29 13.23 -14.47
CA ASP A 172 -7.98 11.92 -15.05
C ASP A 172 -7.34 10.97 -14.01
N ILE A 173 -7.32 9.68 -14.30
CA ILE A 173 -6.59 8.67 -13.53
C ILE A 173 -5.19 8.51 -14.12
N LEU A 174 -4.20 9.06 -13.43
CA LEU A 174 -2.81 9.09 -13.86
C LEU A 174 -1.99 8.01 -13.14
N ASP A 175 -1.19 7.24 -13.88
CA ASP A 175 -0.21 6.32 -13.30
C ASP A 175 1.14 7.03 -13.13
N SER A 176 1.71 6.99 -11.93
CA SER A 176 2.99 7.63 -11.63
C SER A 176 4.14 7.05 -12.47
N GLY A 177 4.03 5.78 -12.87
CA GLY A 177 4.98 5.11 -13.76
C GLY A 177 5.09 5.77 -15.14
N ASP A 178 3.99 6.34 -15.66
CA ASP A 178 3.97 7.03 -16.95
C ASP A 178 4.76 8.35 -16.94
N TYR A 179 5.14 8.84 -15.76
CA TYR A 179 5.88 10.09 -15.55
C TYR A 179 7.30 9.87 -15.01
N GLY A 180 7.78 8.62 -14.97
CA GLY A 180 9.14 8.27 -14.57
C GLY A 180 9.28 7.83 -13.12
N ALA A 181 8.20 7.70 -12.36
CA ALA A 181 8.31 7.04 -11.05
C ALA A 181 8.60 5.53 -11.26
N PRO A 182 9.50 4.92 -10.48
CA PRO A 182 9.80 3.47 -10.54
C PRO A 182 8.72 2.62 -9.84
N GLN A 183 7.46 3.04 -9.97
CA GLN A 183 6.32 2.46 -9.30
C GLN A 183 5.05 2.58 -10.14
N SER A 184 4.28 1.49 -10.21
CA SER A 184 2.91 1.53 -10.71
C SER A 184 1.96 2.00 -9.59
N ARG A 185 1.48 3.24 -9.71
CA ARG A 185 0.61 3.90 -8.74
C ARG A 185 -0.34 4.84 -9.46
N LYS A 186 -1.57 4.36 -9.65
CA LYS A 186 -2.67 5.11 -10.23
C LYS A 186 -3.31 6.04 -9.20
N ARG A 187 -3.62 7.27 -9.61
CA ARG A 187 -4.28 8.30 -8.80
C ARG A 187 -5.26 9.11 -9.62
N PHE A 188 -6.42 9.42 -9.04
CA PHE A 188 -7.32 10.40 -9.60
C PHE A 188 -6.75 11.79 -9.31
N ILE A 189 -6.51 12.56 -10.36
CA ILE A 189 -6.05 13.94 -10.29
C ILE A 189 -7.09 14.81 -10.97
N CYS A 190 -7.58 15.83 -10.29
CA CYS A 190 -8.43 16.87 -10.89
C CYS A 190 -7.91 18.26 -10.56
N GLY A 191 -8.43 19.28 -11.24
CA GLY A 191 -7.99 20.65 -11.01
C GLY A 191 -8.38 21.57 -12.15
N GLU A 192 -8.04 22.85 -12.02
CA GLU A 192 -8.35 23.85 -13.04
C GLU A 192 -7.15 24.77 -13.29
N TRP A 193 -6.96 25.18 -14.55
CA TRP A 193 -6.42 26.49 -14.87
C TRP A 193 -7.52 27.53 -14.66
N CYS A 194 -7.42 28.35 -13.61
CA CYS A 194 -8.55 29.14 -13.10
C CYS A 194 -9.17 30.11 -14.11
N GLU A 195 -8.42 30.54 -15.13
CA GLU A 195 -8.89 31.44 -16.19
C GLU A 195 -9.85 30.76 -17.17
N THR A 196 -9.62 29.48 -17.49
CA THR A 196 -10.46 28.74 -18.46
C THR A 196 -11.36 27.71 -17.80
N GLY A 197 -11.02 27.27 -16.58
CA GLY A 197 -11.70 26.20 -15.87
C GLY A 197 -11.27 24.80 -16.31
N ASP A 198 -10.31 24.67 -17.24
CA ASP A 198 -9.91 23.36 -17.77
C ASP A 198 -8.81 22.70 -16.95
N PHE A 199 -8.87 21.39 -16.84
CA PHE A 199 -7.76 20.60 -16.31
C PHE A 199 -6.57 20.59 -17.28
N LEU A 200 -5.39 20.95 -16.77
CA LEU A 200 -4.13 20.85 -17.52
C LEU A 200 -3.56 19.44 -17.39
N LEU A 201 -3.87 18.58 -18.37
CA LEU A 201 -3.36 17.21 -18.43
C LEU A 201 -1.85 17.19 -18.78
N PRO A 202 -0.97 16.60 -17.95
CA PRO A 202 0.44 16.44 -18.28
C PRO A 202 0.66 15.40 -19.37
N GLN A 203 1.68 15.61 -20.20
CA GLN A 203 2.10 14.61 -21.19
C GLN A 203 2.87 13.47 -20.52
N LYS A 204 2.54 12.24 -20.87
CA LYS A 204 3.26 11.04 -20.42
C LYS A 204 4.66 11.02 -21.03
N THR A 205 5.65 10.64 -20.23
CA THR A 205 7.06 10.62 -20.63
C THR A 205 7.66 9.22 -20.67
N HIS A 206 7.03 8.26 -19.99
CA HIS A 206 7.56 6.90 -19.79
C HIS A 206 6.55 5.79 -20.11
N GLU A 207 5.41 6.09 -20.75
CA GLU A 207 4.36 5.10 -21.02
C GLU A 207 4.84 3.85 -21.78
N ASN A 208 5.86 4.00 -22.64
CA ASN A 208 6.42 2.92 -23.44
C ASN A 208 7.57 2.16 -22.76
N LYS A 209 8.15 2.73 -21.69
CA LYS A 209 9.27 2.14 -20.95
C LYS A 209 9.29 2.68 -19.52
N HIS A 210 8.64 1.95 -18.62
CA HIS A 210 8.66 2.28 -17.19
C HIS A 210 10.01 1.92 -16.56
N ILE A 211 10.39 2.66 -15.52
CA ILE A 211 11.54 2.35 -14.68
C ILE A 211 11.20 1.18 -13.78
N THR A 212 12.07 0.18 -13.74
CA THR A 212 11.84 -1.06 -12.98
C THR A 212 12.36 -0.94 -11.54
N LEU A 213 11.91 -1.85 -10.67
CA LEU A 213 12.46 -2.01 -9.33
C LEU A 213 13.97 -2.31 -9.39
N GLY A 214 14.40 -3.17 -10.32
CA GLY A 214 15.80 -3.51 -10.54
C GLY A 214 16.66 -2.31 -10.90
N ASP A 215 16.15 -1.38 -11.74
CA ASP A 215 16.89 -0.16 -12.11
C ASP A 215 17.23 0.72 -10.90
N ILE A 216 16.35 0.77 -9.90
CA ILE A 216 16.56 1.54 -8.67
C ILE A 216 17.49 0.80 -7.72
N LEU A 217 17.25 -0.49 -7.48
CA LEU A 217 18.07 -1.29 -6.57
C LEU A 217 19.53 -1.41 -7.07
N ALA A 218 19.76 -1.46 -8.38
CA ALA A 218 21.10 -1.52 -8.95
C ALA A 218 21.91 -0.23 -8.76
N LYS A 219 21.24 0.92 -8.59
CA LYS A 219 21.88 2.24 -8.42
C LYS A 219 22.06 2.63 -6.95
N LEU A 220 21.29 2.02 -6.04
CA LEU A 220 21.49 2.20 -4.60
C LEU A 220 22.61 1.28 -4.10
N PRO A 221 23.39 1.69 -3.08
CA PRO A 221 24.29 0.76 -2.41
C PRO A 221 23.52 -0.40 -1.76
N LYS A 222 24.23 -1.46 -1.39
CA LYS A 222 23.60 -2.54 -0.63
C LYS A 222 23.37 -2.08 0.82
N PRO A 223 22.22 -2.41 1.46
CA PRO A 223 21.94 -2.04 2.85
C PRO A 223 22.91 -2.61 3.90
N ASN A 224 23.63 -3.69 3.57
CA ASN A 224 24.53 -4.40 4.48
C ASN A 224 25.99 -3.96 4.40
N LEU A 225 26.30 -2.85 3.71
CA LEU A 225 27.66 -2.30 3.68
C LEU A 225 28.07 -1.76 5.05
N SER A 226 29.36 -1.87 5.38
CA SER A 226 29.92 -1.29 6.58
C SER A 226 30.03 0.24 6.49
N LYS A 227 30.12 0.90 7.65
CA LYS A 227 30.29 2.37 7.73
C LYS A 227 31.48 2.87 6.90
N LYS A 228 32.61 2.15 6.95
CA LYS A 228 33.83 2.51 6.21
C LYS A 228 33.61 2.46 4.69
N GLU A 229 32.94 1.43 4.19
CA GLU A 229 32.67 1.25 2.76
C GLU A 229 31.75 2.33 2.17
N VAL A 230 30.96 2.98 3.02
CA VAL A 230 29.99 4.01 2.65
C VAL A 230 30.58 5.41 2.72
N PHE A 231 31.24 5.75 3.84
CA PHE A 231 31.59 7.14 4.14
C PHE A 231 32.66 7.73 3.22
N GLU A 232 33.47 6.88 2.59
CA GLU A 232 34.53 7.30 1.64
C GLU A 232 34.02 7.44 0.20
N LYS A 233 32.71 7.26 -0.05
CA LYS A 233 32.12 7.24 -1.40
C LYS A 233 31.09 8.35 -1.59
N LYS A 234 30.84 8.65 -2.86
CA LYS A 234 29.71 9.47 -3.31
C LYS A 234 28.68 8.60 -4.01
N TYR A 235 27.41 8.95 -3.86
CA TYR A 235 26.30 8.24 -4.46
C TYR A 235 25.49 9.18 -5.34
N ILE A 236 25.18 8.70 -6.54
CA ILE A 236 24.29 9.37 -7.48
C ILE A 236 22.87 8.92 -7.17
N ASP A 237 21.93 9.85 -7.17
CA ASP A 237 20.52 9.53 -7.01
C ASP A 237 20.02 8.57 -8.11
N PRO A 238 19.25 7.52 -7.76
CA PRO A 238 18.77 6.54 -8.74
C PRO A 238 17.76 7.12 -9.75
N ASN A 239 17.02 8.16 -9.37
CA ASN A 239 16.02 8.87 -10.17
C ASN A 239 16.58 10.18 -10.79
N TYR A 240 17.47 10.89 -10.10
CA TYR A 240 17.92 12.23 -10.47
C TYR A 240 19.43 12.28 -10.73
N ALA A 241 19.86 12.01 -11.96
CA ALA A 241 21.29 11.88 -12.30
C ALA A 241 22.17 13.11 -11.96
N ASN A 242 21.59 14.30 -11.78
CA ASN A 242 22.30 15.51 -11.38
C ASN A 242 22.41 15.71 -9.86
N LEU A 243 21.90 14.78 -9.04
CA LEU A 243 22.04 14.79 -7.59
C LEU A 243 23.09 13.77 -7.17
N ILE A 244 24.13 14.27 -6.51
CA ILE A 244 25.23 13.47 -5.95
C ILE A 244 25.37 13.88 -4.48
N ILE A 245 25.43 12.90 -3.58
CA ILE A 245 25.66 13.13 -2.15
C ILE A 245 26.88 12.34 -1.67
N ASP A 246 27.51 12.84 -0.61
CA ASP A 246 28.52 12.09 0.14
C ASP A 246 27.84 10.97 0.95
N GLY A 247 28.53 9.85 1.15
CA GLY A 247 27.93 8.64 1.72
C GLY A 247 27.44 8.77 3.15
N ASP A 248 28.04 9.65 3.94
CA ASP A 248 27.61 9.97 5.30
C ASP A 248 26.25 10.71 5.35
N LYS A 249 25.86 11.37 4.25
CA LYS A 249 24.55 12.01 4.07
C LYS A 249 23.46 11.03 3.61
N LEU A 250 23.81 9.80 3.21
CA LEU A 250 22.83 8.78 2.81
C LEU A 250 22.21 8.11 4.05
N THR A 251 21.12 8.69 4.53
CA THR A 251 20.39 8.23 5.72
C THR A 251 19.33 7.19 5.42
N ASP A 252 18.94 6.46 6.47
CA ASP A 252 17.81 5.54 6.49
C ASP A 252 17.92 4.36 5.50
N HIS A 253 19.12 3.85 5.33
CA HIS A 253 19.43 2.80 4.36
C HIS A 253 20.30 1.67 4.91
N PHE A 254 21.23 1.95 5.83
CA PHE A 254 22.22 0.96 6.28
C PHE A 254 21.81 0.31 7.60
N TYR A 255 20.77 -0.51 7.56
CA TYR A 255 20.28 -1.28 8.70
C TYR A 255 19.55 -2.54 8.26
N ASP A 256 19.56 -3.55 9.12
CA ASP A 256 18.96 -4.85 8.82
C ASP A 256 17.43 -4.82 8.98
N THR A 257 16.72 -5.02 7.86
CA THR A 257 15.25 -5.13 7.78
C THR A 257 14.77 -6.56 7.60
N GLY A 258 15.59 -7.54 7.96
CA GLY A 258 15.30 -8.97 7.83
C GLY A 258 14.00 -9.39 8.52
N LEU A 259 13.28 -10.31 7.90
CA LEU A 259 11.99 -10.82 8.34
C LEU A 259 12.14 -12.16 9.05
N TYR A 260 11.36 -12.40 10.11
CA TYR A 260 11.28 -13.74 10.67
C TYR A 260 10.63 -14.69 9.66
N LYS A 261 11.02 -15.98 9.70
CA LYS A 261 10.53 -17.00 8.77
C LYS A 261 9.01 -17.03 8.70
N ILE A 262 8.35 -17.00 9.85
CA ILE A 262 6.88 -16.97 9.95
C ILE A 262 6.25 -15.80 9.19
N GLU A 263 6.89 -14.64 9.13
CA GLU A 263 6.29 -13.45 8.53
C GLU A 263 6.31 -13.52 7.01
N TRP A 264 7.50 -13.75 6.44
CA TRP A 264 7.62 -13.86 5.00
C TRP A 264 6.93 -15.12 4.47
N TYR A 265 6.81 -16.17 5.29
CA TYR A 265 6.05 -17.37 4.96
C TYR A 265 4.53 -17.10 4.86
N ASP A 266 3.98 -16.29 5.77
CA ASP A 266 2.60 -15.78 5.67
C ASP A 266 2.42 -14.90 4.42
N ALA A 267 3.34 -13.97 4.16
CA ALA A 267 3.28 -13.11 2.99
C ALA A 267 3.38 -13.90 1.66
N LYS A 268 4.30 -14.87 1.56
CA LYS A 268 4.46 -15.75 0.40
C LYS A 268 3.18 -16.52 0.13
N TYR A 269 2.61 -17.14 1.17
CA TYR A 269 1.35 -17.87 1.06
C TYR A 269 0.23 -16.96 0.53
N LEU A 270 0.03 -15.77 1.11
CA LEU A 270 -1.02 -14.85 0.67
C LEU A 270 -0.79 -14.26 -0.73
N LYS A 271 0.46 -14.21 -1.21
CA LYS A 271 0.78 -13.79 -2.58
C LYS A 271 0.50 -14.89 -3.61
N GLN A 272 0.75 -16.15 -3.27
CA GLN A 272 0.70 -17.26 -4.21
C GLN A 272 -0.61 -18.07 -4.15
N ASN A 273 -1.25 -18.11 -2.97
CA ASN A 273 -2.42 -18.93 -2.64
C ASN A 273 -3.52 -18.11 -1.94
N HIS A 274 -3.87 -16.94 -2.48
CA HIS A 274 -4.99 -16.17 -1.95
C HIS A 274 -6.32 -16.80 -2.39
N SER A 275 -7.29 -16.93 -1.47
CA SER A 275 -8.56 -17.64 -1.75
C SER A 275 -9.35 -17.01 -2.91
N TYR A 276 -9.33 -15.69 -3.09
CA TYR A 276 -10.01 -15.01 -4.21
C TYR A 276 -9.12 -14.10 -5.07
N MET A 277 -7.97 -13.63 -4.58
CA MET A 277 -7.09 -12.79 -5.40
C MET A 277 -6.16 -13.63 -6.30
N GLY A 278 -5.71 -13.04 -7.41
CA GLY A 278 -4.72 -13.66 -8.29
C GLY A 278 -3.31 -13.75 -7.67
N LYS A 279 -2.45 -14.55 -8.30
CA LYS A 279 -1.05 -14.73 -7.90
C LYS A 279 -0.27 -13.42 -8.00
N MET A 280 0.69 -13.26 -7.10
CA MET A 280 1.62 -12.15 -7.04
C MET A 280 3.04 -12.70 -6.84
N SER A 281 4.03 -11.99 -7.35
CA SER A 281 5.44 -12.34 -7.17
C SER A 281 5.84 -12.35 -5.70
N PHE A 282 6.62 -13.35 -5.32
CA PHE A 282 7.37 -13.41 -4.07
C PHE A 282 8.76 -14.03 -4.36
N PRO A 283 9.88 -13.36 -4.04
CA PRO A 283 9.97 -11.94 -3.66
C PRO A 283 9.45 -11.02 -4.79
N GLU A 284 9.51 -9.71 -4.61
CA GLU A 284 9.09 -8.76 -5.65
C GLU A 284 9.84 -9.00 -6.97
N ASN A 285 9.13 -8.80 -8.10
CA ASN A 285 9.72 -8.93 -9.43
C ASN A 285 10.53 -7.68 -9.76
N ILE A 286 11.84 -7.83 -9.97
CA ILE A 286 12.75 -6.72 -10.25
C ILE A 286 12.62 -6.17 -11.66
N ASP A 287 12.10 -6.94 -12.62
CA ASP A 287 11.97 -6.56 -14.04
C ASP A 287 10.71 -5.71 -14.30
N ARG A 288 9.98 -5.34 -13.25
CA ARG A 288 8.76 -4.53 -13.32
C ARG A 288 8.88 -3.33 -12.38
N PRO A 289 8.12 -2.26 -12.62
CA PRO A 289 7.99 -1.19 -11.64
C PRO A 289 7.53 -1.75 -10.29
N CYS A 290 7.96 -1.12 -9.21
CA CYS A 290 7.50 -1.50 -7.89
C CYS A 290 5.97 -1.38 -7.79
N ARG A 291 5.35 -2.26 -7.00
CA ARG A 291 3.93 -2.12 -6.68
C ARG A 291 3.69 -0.87 -5.83
N THR A 292 2.44 -0.47 -5.70
CA THR A 292 2.05 0.65 -4.83
C THR A 292 2.53 0.41 -3.40
N ILE A 293 3.41 1.29 -2.91
CA ILE A 293 3.86 1.33 -1.52
C ILE A 293 2.68 1.74 -0.64
N MET A 294 2.35 0.88 0.31
CA MET A 294 1.28 1.11 1.29
C MET A 294 1.80 1.90 2.48
N ALA A 295 0.94 2.74 3.06
CA ALA A 295 1.24 3.50 4.28
C ALA A 295 1.42 2.61 5.52
N THR A 296 0.77 1.45 5.54
CA THR A 296 0.94 0.45 6.60
C THR A 296 2.14 -0.43 6.29
N ARG A 297 3.15 -0.38 7.16
CA ARG A 297 4.29 -1.30 7.14
C ARG A 297 3.84 -2.69 7.61
N SER A 298 3.81 -3.65 6.69
CA SER A 298 3.43 -5.04 6.95
C SER A 298 4.48 -5.99 6.39
N ALA A 299 4.76 -7.05 7.14
CA ALA A 299 5.65 -8.14 6.77
C ALA A 299 4.92 -9.45 6.42
N LYS A 300 3.60 -9.49 6.69
CA LYS A 300 2.79 -10.73 6.72
C LYS A 300 1.64 -10.76 5.73
N THR A 301 1.33 -9.62 5.11
CA THR A 301 0.17 -9.49 4.21
C THR A 301 0.56 -9.72 2.76
N ARG A 302 -0.45 -9.96 1.91
CA ARG A 302 -0.28 -10.07 0.45
C ARG A 302 0.42 -8.86 -0.15
N GLU A 303 0.09 -7.67 0.37
CA GLU A 303 0.57 -6.39 -0.15
C GLU A 303 2.02 -6.10 0.23
N SER A 304 2.57 -6.75 1.27
CA SER A 304 3.94 -6.55 1.77
C SER A 304 4.96 -6.54 0.63
N LEU A 305 5.85 -5.55 0.63
CA LEU A 305 7.00 -5.52 -0.27
C LEU A 305 8.11 -6.34 0.36
N VAL A 306 8.51 -7.43 -0.28
CA VAL A 306 9.49 -8.38 0.26
C VAL A 306 10.61 -8.58 -0.73
N PHE A 307 11.83 -8.28 -0.33
CA PHE A 307 13.05 -8.45 -1.13
C PHE A 307 13.85 -9.64 -0.62
N LYS A 308 14.67 -10.22 -1.50
CA LYS A 308 15.70 -11.17 -1.06
C LYS A 308 16.74 -10.37 -0.25
N SER A 309 17.14 -10.92 0.89
CA SER A 309 18.16 -10.30 1.74
C SER A 309 19.54 -10.39 1.09
N GLU A 310 20.38 -9.37 1.27
CA GLU A 310 21.80 -9.38 0.91
C GLU A 310 22.63 -10.23 1.88
N TYR A 311 22.06 -10.55 3.05
CA TYR A 311 22.64 -11.52 3.96
C TYR A 311 22.27 -12.94 3.49
N GLU A 312 23.26 -13.81 3.32
CA GLU A 312 23.07 -15.22 2.89
C GLU A 312 22.49 -16.10 4.01
N ARG A 313 21.32 -15.71 4.55
CA ARG A 313 20.60 -16.43 5.61
C ARG A 313 19.58 -17.40 5.03
N ILE A 314 19.27 -18.45 5.80
CA ILE A 314 18.20 -19.41 5.51
C ILE A 314 17.16 -19.31 6.63
N GLY A 315 15.87 -19.19 6.29
CA GLY A 315 14.81 -18.99 7.27
C GLY A 315 14.71 -17.54 7.77
N ASN A 316 15.07 -17.27 9.02
CA ASN A 316 15.00 -15.90 9.55
C ASN A 316 16.02 -15.00 8.83
N GLY A 317 15.56 -13.86 8.33
CA GLY A 317 16.38 -12.91 7.60
C GLY A 317 16.77 -13.34 6.18
N GLU A 318 16.23 -14.46 5.68
CA GLU A 318 16.37 -14.87 4.27
C GLU A 318 15.75 -13.82 3.32
N TYR A 319 14.67 -13.20 3.77
CA TYR A 319 13.99 -12.10 3.11
C TYR A 319 13.94 -10.90 4.04
N ARG A 320 13.77 -9.72 3.47
CA ARG A 320 13.70 -8.45 4.19
C ARG A 320 12.60 -7.55 3.65
N LEU A 321 12.19 -6.57 4.45
CA LEU A 321 11.47 -5.41 3.93
C LEU A 321 12.45 -4.47 3.21
N PRO A 322 11.97 -3.62 2.28
CA PRO A 322 12.79 -2.50 1.83
C PRO A 322 13.15 -1.57 3.00
N THR A 323 14.29 -0.89 2.89
CA THR A 323 14.66 0.18 3.81
C THR A 323 13.80 1.42 3.55
N ILE A 324 13.76 2.35 4.50
CA ILE A 324 13.07 3.64 4.32
C ILE A 324 13.60 4.39 3.08
N ARG A 325 14.92 4.41 2.87
CA ARG A 325 15.51 5.03 1.68
C ARG A 325 15.09 4.35 0.39
N GLU A 326 15.04 3.03 0.34
CA GLU A 326 14.59 2.29 -0.85
C GLU A 326 13.14 2.64 -1.20
N ILE A 327 12.21 2.63 -0.22
CA ILE A 327 10.82 3.01 -0.50
C ILE A 327 10.69 4.51 -0.84
N ALA A 328 11.53 5.38 -0.29
CA ALA A 328 11.55 6.80 -0.64
C ALA A 328 11.97 7.00 -2.10
N SER A 329 13.06 6.36 -2.53
CA SER A 329 13.52 6.37 -3.92
C SER A 329 12.49 5.73 -4.85
N LEU A 330 11.81 4.66 -4.43
CA LEU A 330 10.75 4.02 -5.21
C LEU A 330 9.48 4.89 -5.33
N MET A 331 9.18 5.72 -4.33
CA MET A 331 8.11 6.72 -4.42
C MET A 331 8.51 7.90 -5.33
N GLY A 332 9.82 8.09 -5.54
CA GLY A 332 10.40 9.14 -6.37
C GLY A 332 10.98 10.32 -5.58
N PHE A 333 11.15 10.20 -4.27
CA PHE A 333 11.84 11.21 -3.49
C PHE A 333 13.34 11.24 -3.83
N PRO A 334 13.96 12.43 -3.86
CA PRO A 334 15.41 12.55 -3.93
C PRO A 334 16.10 11.87 -2.74
N ILE A 335 17.32 11.34 -2.94
CA ILE A 335 18.09 10.63 -1.90
C ILE A 335 18.55 11.56 -0.77
N ASN A 336 18.65 12.86 -1.03
CA ASN A 336 18.94 13.86 -0.01
C ASN A 336 17.68 14.22 0.83
N TYR A 337 16.47 13.89 0.38
CA TYR A 337 15.23 14.16 1.11
C TYR A 337 15.19 13.41 2.45
N GLN A 338 14.88 14.10 3.53
CA GLN A 338 14.91 13.55 4.89
C GLN A 338 13.51 13.31 5.44
N PHE A 339 13.37 12.32 6.32
CA PHE A 339 12.10 11.98 6.99
C PHE A 339 12.31 11.94 8.50
N THR A 340 11.35 12.47 9.26
CA THR A 340 11.40 12.53 10.72
C THR A 340 10.51 11.47 11.39
N GLY A 341 10.80 11.16 12.66
CA GLY A 341 10.06 10.19 13.48
C GLY A 341 10.56 8.74 13.37
N SER A 342 9.84 7.81 13.99
CA SER A 342 10.18 6.38 14.01
C SER A 342 10.13 5.74 12.62
N GLU A 343 10.75 4.57 12.43
CA GLU A 343 10.70 3.83 11.16
C GLU A 343 9.27 3.67 10.62
N GLY A 344 8.32 3.29 11.48
CA GLY A 344 6.91 3.17 11.09
C GLY A 344 6.27 4.51 10.69
N SER A 345 6.67 5.61 11.33
CA SER A 345 6.24 6.96 10.96
C SER A 345 6.80 7.36 9.59
N LYS A 346 8.09 7.14 9.33
CA LYS A 346 8.74 7.41 8.04
C LYS A 346 8.11 6.59 6.92
N TRP A 347 7.82 5.31 7.17
CA TRP A 347 7.14 4.45 6.22
C TRP A 347 5.75 4.99 5.86
N ARG A 348 4.96 5.38 6.87
CA ARG A 348 3.62 5.93 6.68
C ARG A 348 3.64 7.23 5.87
N GLN A 349 4.60 8.12 6.16
CA GLN A 349 4.83 9.35 5.39
C GLN A 349 5.05 9.05 3.91
N ILE A 350 5.95 8.12 3.60
CA ILE A 350 6.30 7.77 2.21
C ILE A 350 5.12 7.09 1.51
N GLY A 351 4.44 6.13 2.16
CA GLY A 351 3.31 5.43 1.55
C GLY A 351 2.08 6.31 1.29
N ASN A 352 1.89 7.37 2.10
CA ASN A 352 0.84 8.37 1.91
C ASN A 352 1.18 9.42 0.84
N ALA A 353 2.46 9.62 0.52
CA ALA A 353 2.87 10.70 -0.36
C ALA A 353 2.29 10.57 -1.79
N VAL A 354 2.12 11.73 -2.42
CA VAL A 354 2.04 11.86 -3.88
C VAL A 354 3.46 11.67 -4.44
N SER A 355 3.58 10.95 -5.56
CA SER A 355 4.88 10.77 -6.20
C SER A 355 5.44 12.11 -6.67
N PRO A 356 6.68 12.49 -6.31
CA PRO A 356 7.30 13.72 -6.79
C PRO A 356 7.39 13.81 -8.32
N HIS A 357 7.52 12.67 -9.02
CA HIS A 357 7.53 12.63 -10.49
C HIS A 357 6.20 13.06 -11.10
N LEU A 358 5.08 12.52 -10.57
CA LEU A 358 3.74 12.89 -11.00
C LEU A 358 3.45 14.36 -10.68
N SER A 359 3.80 14.80 -9.48
CA SER A 359 3.71 16.21 -9.08
C SER A 359 4.51 17.12 -10.02
N SER A 360 5.76 16.75 -10.34
CA SER A 360 6.63 17.49 -11.25
C SER A 360 6.04 17.57 -12.66
N ALA A 361 5.36 16.53 -13.13
CA ALA A 361 4.68 16.54 -14.42
C ALA A 361 3.53 17.56 -14.46
N LEU A 362 2.73 17.66 -13.38
CA LEU A 362 1.68 18.68 -13.23
C LEU A 362 2.28 20.09 -13.21
N ALA A 363 3.36 20.31 -12.46
CA ALA A 363 4.04 21.60 -12.43
C ALA A 363 4.66 21.97 -13.80
N LYS A 364 5.19 21.00 -14.56
CA LYS A 364 5.72 21.20 -15.92
C LYS A 364 4.67 21.69 -16.90
N VAL A 365 3.45 21.13 -16.87
CA VAL A 365 2.39 21.58 -17.79
C VAL A 365 1.93 23.02 -17.46
N VAL A 366 1.92 23.41 -16.19
CA VAL A 366 1.70 24.81 -15.78
C VAL A 366 2.78 25.73 -16.34
N ARG A 367 4.07 25.35 -16.23
CA ARG A 367 5.17 26.13 -16.80
C ARG A 367 5.06 26.27 -18.32
N LYS A 368 4.67 25.19 -19.01
CA LYS A 368 4.43 25.19 -20.46
C LYS A 368 3.29 26.14 -20.83
N LYS A 369 2.18 26.14 -20.09
CA LYS A 369 1.07 27.10 -20.25
C LYS A 369 1.54 28.55 -20.10
N LEU A 370 2.47 28.81 -19.18
CA LEU A 370 3.10 30.11 -18.96
C LEU A 370 4.23 30.45 -19.95
N LYS A 371 4.56 29.56 -20.89
CA LYS A 371 5.68 29.71 -21.84
C LYS A 371 7.03 29.96 -21.16
N LEU A 372 7.25 29.36 -19.98
CA LEU A 372 8.51 29.47 -19.26
C LEU A 372 9.55 28.49 -19.82
N LYS A 373 10.83 28.87 -19.79
CA LYS A 373 11.94 27.98 -20.18
C LYS A 373 11.95 26.72 -19.30
N GLN A 374 12.36 25.59 -19.88
CA GLN A 374 12.63 24.39 -19.11
C GLN A 374 13.75 24.64 -18.11
N ILE A 375 13.66 24.00 -16.95
CA ILE A 375 14.70 24.07 -15.92
C ILE A 375 15.11 22.65 -15.52
N ASN A 376 16.36 22.53 -15.08
CA ASN A 376 16.82 21.36 -14.36
C ASN A 376 16.50 21.56 -12.88
N PRO A 377 15.92 20.55 -12.20
CA PRO A 377 15.70 20.64 -10.77
C PRO A 377 17.00 20.92 -10.02
N ASN A 378 16.96 21.89 -9.11
CA ASN A 378 18.02 22.10 -8.14
C ASN A 378 17.69 21.26 -6.89
N PHE A 379 18.68 20.55 -6.36
CA PHE A 379 18.56 19.79 -5.13
C PHE A 379 19.44 20.48 -4.10
N GLU A 380 18.83 21.27 -3.23
CA GLU A 380 19.54 22.01 -2.21
C GLU A 380 20.21 21.05 -1.22
N ASP A 381 21.44 21.38 -0.81
CA ASP A 381 22.08 20.72 0.32
C ASP A 381 21.34 21.20 1.58
N LEU A 382 20.82 20.24 2.35
CA LEU A 382 20.14 20.57 3.61
C LEU A 382 21.11 21.14 4.65
N GLY A 383 22.43 20.98 4.47
CA GLY A 383 23.44 21.55 5.36
C GLY A 383 23.18 21.18 6.82
N ASP A 384 23.18 22.18 7.71
CA ASP A 384 22.94 21.98 9.15
C ASP A 384 21.54 21.40 9.46
N LEU A 385 20.59 21.46 8.52
CA LEU A 385 19.27 20.84 8.70
C LEU A 385 19.37 19.31 8.81
N TYR A 386 20.43 18.67 8.30
CA TYR A 386 20.68 17.23 8.52
C TYR A 386 20.83 16.87 10.00
N GLU A 387 21.24 17.82 10.85
CA GLU A 387 21.39 17.61 12.28
C GLU A 387 20.04 17.66 13.02
N LYS A 388 19.02 18.31 12.43
CA LYS A 388 17.66 18.37 12.98
C LYS A 388 16.89 17.05 12.84
N VAL A 389 17.44 16.08 12.10
CA VAL A 389 16.86 14.73 11.99
C VAL A 389 17.24 13.91 13.22
N GLU A 390 16.36 13.92 14.22
CA GLU A 390 16.60 13.26 15.52
C GLU A 390 16.83 11.75 15.42
N ILE A 391 16.04 11.07 14.58
CA ILE A 391 16.09 9.61 14.44
C ILE A 391 16.67 9.26 13.07
N LYS A 392 17.91 8.77 13.05
CA LYS A 392 18.54 8.17 11.86
C LYS A 392 18.56 6.66 12.02
N LEU A 393 18.14 5.92 10.99
CA LEU A 393 18.02 4.45 11.10
C LEU A 393 19.30 3.69 10.76
N ASN A 394 20.36 4.35 10.26
CA ASN A 394 21.61 3.69 9.93
C ASN A 394 22.31 3.17 11.18
N THR A 395 22.29 1.85 11.39
CA THR A 395 23.01 1.19 12.48
C THR A 395 24.32 0.57 11.99
N PHE A 396 24.41 0.19 10.71
CA PHE A 396 25.51 -0.63 10.15
C PHE A 396 25.68 -1.98 10.87
N GLU A 397 24.65 -2.41 11.60
CA GLU A 397 24.67 -3.60 12.43
C GLU A 397 23.68 -4.63 11.93
N MET A 398 24.09 -5.89 12.05
CA MET A 398 23.28 -7.04 11.70
C MET A 398 22.34 -7.40 12.84
N SER A 399 21.05 -7.61 12.54
CA SER A 399 20.08 -8.05 13.55
C SER A 399 20.21 -9.57 13.79
N PRO A 400 20.16 -10.05 15.05
CA PRO A 400 20.23 -11.48 15.34
C PRO A 400 18.99 -12.26 14.88
N LEU A 401 17.82 -11.59 14.76
CA LEU A 401 16.54 -12.19 14.35
C LEU A 401 16.20 -13.51 15.07
N ASP A 402 16.39 -13.53 16.38
CA ASP A 402 16.23 -14.70 17.25
C ASP A 402 14.87 -14.73 17.99
N LYS A 403 14.16 -13.61 18.10
CA LYS A 403 12.95 -13.48 18.94
C LYS A 403 11.71 -13.05 18.13
N PRO A 404 11.07 -13.96 17.37
CA PRO A 404 9.83 -13.65 16.67
C PRO A 404 8.72 -13.27 17.65
N LYS A 405 7.81 -12.39 17.20
CA LYS A 405 6.63 -12.00 18.00
C LYS A 405 5.75 -13.22 18.28
N LYS A 406 5.54 -13.51 19.57
CA LYS A 406 4.68 -14.61 20.02
C LYS A 406 3.24 -14.45 19.52
N ARG A 407 2.64 -15.55 19.08
CA ARG A 407 1.18 -15.61 18.85
C ARG A 407 0.48 -15.63 20.21
N MET A 408 -0.73 -15.07 20.26
CA MET A 408 -1.55 -15.14 21.46
C MET A 408 -2.17 -16.54 21.58
N LYS A 409 -2.50 -16.97 22.79
CA LYS A 409 -3.31 -18.17 23.00
C LYS A 409 -4.64 -18.07 22.24
N ASN A 410 -5.08 -19.16 21.64
CA ASN A 410 -6.25 -19.26 20.77
C ASN A 410 -6.10 -18.39 19.51
N SER A 411 -4.89 -18.31 18.94
CA SER A 411 -4.68 -17.59 17.68
C SER A 411 -5.45 -18.26 16.55
N LYS A 412 -6.16 -17.46 15.75
CA LYS A 412 -6.91 -17.95 14.59
C LYS A 412 -5.98 -18.50 13.51
N PHE A 413 -6.34 -19.65 12.95
CA PHE A 413 -5.68 -20.31 11.83
C PHE A 413 -6.68 -20.47 10.70
N ARG A 414 -6.22 -20.21 9.47
CA ARG A 414 -6.98 -20.46 8.23
C ARG A 414 -6.03 -20.57 7.03
N ARG A 415 -5.99 -21.72 6.35
CA ARG A 415 -5.24 -21.93 5.09
C ARG A 415 -5.83 -23.05 4.23
N HIS A 416 -5.67 -22.96 2.91
CA HIS A 416 -5.92 -24.04 1.96
C HIS A 416 -4.60 -24.56 1.37
N PRO A 417 -4.49 -25.86 1.09
CA PRO A 417 -3.32 -26.44 0.42
C PRO A 417 -3.32 -26.16 -1.09
N TYR A 418 -4.50 -26.03 -1.69
CA TYR A 418 -4.67 -25.97 -3.14
C TYR A 418 -5.90 -25.15 -3.53
N LYS A 419 -5.79 -24.42 -4.65
CA LYS A 419 -6.89 -23.67 -5.26
C LYS A 419 -7.06 -24.12 -6.71
N SER A 420 -8.27 -24.53 -7.07
CA SER A 420 -8.64 -24.86 -8.45
C SER A 420 -9.91 -24.11 -8.83
N GLY A 421 -9.81 -23.25 -9.85
CA GLY A 421 -10.86 -22.29 -10.20
C GLY A 421 -11.27 -21.42 -9.01
N ASN A 422 -12.57 -21.42 -8.71
CA ASN A 422 -13.16 -20.69 -7.59
C ASN A 422 -13.47 -21.59 -6.38
N ILE A 423 -12.91 -22.81 -6.35
CA ILE A 423 -13.13 -23.76 -5.26
C ILE A 423 -11.87 -23.88 -4.41
N THR A 424 -12.03 -23.77 -3.09
CA THR A 424 -10.95 -23.98 -2.11
C THR A 424 -11.44 -24.78 -0.92
N VAL A 425 -10.64 -25.74 -0.48
CA VAL A 425 -10.80 -26.47 0.78
C VAL A 425 -9.81 -25.91 1.79
N GLU A 426 -10.31 -25.33 2.86
CA GLU A 426 -9.51 -24.67 3.89
C GLU A 426 -9.55 -25.43 5.22
N LEU A 427 -8.39 -25.57 5.84
CA LEU A 427 -8.23 -25.93 7.24
C LEU A 427 -8.32 -24.66 8.09
N MET A 428 -9.14 -24.69 9.14
CA MET A 428 -9.30 -23.58 10.07
C MET A 428 -9.57 -24.07 11.49
N ASN A 429 -9.35 -23.20 12.47
CA ASN A 429 -9.59 -23.49 13.88
C ASN A 429 -10.71 -22.64 14.49
N TYR A 430 -11.53 -22.01 13.65
CA TYR A 430 -12.66 -21.18 14.04
C TYR A 430 -13.73 -21.17 12.94
N ILE A 431 -14.99 -20.99 13.32
CA ILE A 431 -16.13 -20.77 12.40
C ILE A 431 -16.65 -19.34 12.57
N GLU A 432 -16.63 -18.54 11.51
CA GLU A 432 -17.04 -17.13 11.52
C GLU A 432 -18.52 -16.94 11.91
N GLU A 433 -19.37 -17.90 11.53
CA GLU A 433 -20.80 -17.90 11.78
C GLU A 433 -21.18 -18.28 13.22
N ASN A 434 -20.28 -18.96 13.94
CA ASN A 434 -20.55 -19.43 15.30
C ASN A 434 -19.88 -18.52 16.34
N LYS A 435 -20.65 -17.57 16.90
CA LYS A 435 -20.16 -16.62 17.92
C LYS A 435 -19.69 -17.28 19.23
N ASN A 436 -20.10 -18.52 19.49
CA ASN A 436 -19.70 -19.27 20.69
C ASN A 436 -18.45 -20.14 20.46
N ASP A 437 -17.91 -20.16 19.23
CA ASP A 437 -16.72 -20.93 18.93
C ASP A 437 -15.47 -20.27 19.52
N ILE A 438 -14.65 -21.09 20.18
CA ILE A 438 -13.40 -20.63 20.80
C ILE A 438 -12.27 -21.07 19.89
N PRO A 439 -11.56 -20.13 19.22
CA PRO A 439 -10.53 -20.49 18.26
C PRO A 439 -9.47 -21.42 18.86
N GLY A 440 -9.08 -22.44 18.10
CA GLY A 440 -8.04 -23.39 18.51
C GLY A 440 -8.54 -24.56 19.37
N LYS A 441 -9.77 -24.51 19.89
CA LYS A 441 -10.38 -25.64 20.61
C LYS A 441 -10.79 -26.77 19.67
N ASN A 442 -11.31 -26.39 18.51
CA ASN A 442 -11.72 -27.32 17.46
C ASN A 442 -11.05 -26.94 16.14
N TRP A 443 -10.94 -27.92 15.25
CA TRP A 443 -10.41 -27.75 13.91
C TRP A 443 -11.43 -28.27 12.90
N TYR A 444 -11.52 -27.55 11.79
CA TYR A 444 -12.56 -27.70 10.80
C TYR A 444 -11.94 -27.71 9.41
N ILE A 445 -12.54 -28.50 8.53
CA ILE A 445 -12.33 -28.39 7.09
C ILE A 445 -13.58 -27.72 6.52
N LYS A 446 -13.39 -26.62 5.81
CA LYS A 446 -14.47 -25.87 5.18
C LYS A 446 -14.19 -25.72 3.69
N MET A 447 -15.17 -26.09 2.89
CA MET A 447 -15.12 -25.98 1.44
C MET A 447 -15.87 -24.73 1.00
N TYR A 448 -15.27 -24.02 0.05
CA TYR A 448 -15.75 -22.76 -0.50
C TYR A 448 -16.01 -22.93 -1.99
N PHE A 449 -17.19 -22.55 -2.49
CA PHE A 449 -17.62 -22.79 -3.87
C PHE A 449 -17.66 -21.54 -4.77
N GLY A 450 -16.97 -20.48 -4.37
CA GLY A 450 -16.98 -19.21 -5.07
C GLY A 450 -16.08 -18.16 -4.41
N THR A 451 -16.05 -16.99 -5.02
CA THR A 451 -15.41 -15.78 -4.47
C THR A 451 -16.48 -14.71 -4.29
N GLY A 452 -16.59 -14.06 -3.11
CA GLY A 452 -17.58 -12.99 -2.87
C GLY A 452 -18.09 -13.00 -1.43
N ILE A 453 -19.17 -12.25 -1.12
CA ILE A 453 -19.83 -12.28 0.21
C ILE A 453 -20.89 -13.39 0.27
N GLU A 454 -21.52 -13.72 -0.87
CA GLU A 454 -22.62 -14.70 -0.98
C GLU A 454 -22.17 -16.07 -1.52
N HIS A 455 -20.87 -16.35 -1.47
CA HIS A 455 -20.40 -17.65 -1.97
C HIS A 455 -20.88 -18.77 -1.03
N LYS A 456 -21.32 -19.86 -1.63
CA LYS A 456 -21.72 -21.07 -0.91
C LYS A 456 -20.53 -21.68 -0.16
N VAL A 457 -20.80 -22.17 1.05
CA VAL A 457 -19.80 -22.77 1.94
C VAL A 457 -20.36 -24.03 2.59
N GLN A 458 -19.50 -25.03 2.79
CA GLN A 458 -19.86 -26.28 3.46
C GLN A 458 -18.78 -26.66 4.45
N VAL A 459 -19.19 -26.93 5.70
CA VAL A 459 -18.31 -27.53 6.71
C VAL A 459 -18.33 -29.05 6.49
N ILE A 460 -17.16 -29.64 6.34
CA ILE A 460 -17.01 -31.08 6.12
C ILE A 460 -17.15 -31.80 7.47
N THR A 461 -18.05 -32.77 7.56
CA THR A 461 -18.23 -33.63 8.73
C THR A 461 -17.38 -34.91 8.63
N ARG A 462 -17.29 -35.67 9.73
CA ARG A 462 -16.62 -36.98 9.73
C ARG A 462 -17.28 -37.97 8.75
N ASN A 463 -18.61 -37.91 8.61
CA ASN A 463 -19.34 -38.77 7.67
C ASN A 463 -19.03 -38.41 6.22
N ASP A 464 -18.98 -37.11 5.90
CA ASP A 464 -18.59 -36.62 4.56
C ASP A 464 -17.17 -37.07 4.22
N TYR A 465 -16.24 -36.92 5.17
CA TYR A 465 -14.86 -37.39 5.01
C TYR A 465 -14.78 -38.90 4.74
N LEU A 466 -15.46 -39.73 5.54
CA LEU A 466 -15.44 -41.19 5.36
C LEU A 466 -16.03 -41.63 4.02
N PHE A 467 -17.06 -40.92 3.55
CA PHE A 467 -17.59 -41.17 2.21
C PHE A 467 -16.61 -40.76 1.12
N ILE A 468 -16.00 -39.57 1.22
CA ILE A 468 -15.03 -39.08 0.24
C ILE A 468 -13.83 -40.03 0.17
N GLU A 469 -13.32 -40.50 1.30
CA GLU A 469 -12.25 -41.51 1.35
C GLU A 469 -12.64 -42.77 0.58
N LYS A 470 -13.81 -43.36 0.87
CA LYS A 470 -14.32 -44.55 0.15
C LYS A 470 -14.55 -44.30 -1.34
N TYR A 471 -15.07 -43.12 -1.70
CA TYR A 471 -15.28 -42.74 -3.09
C TYR A 471 -13.97 -42.68 -3.85
N LEU A 472 -12.95 -42.03 -3.28
CA LEU A 472 -11.62 -41.91 -3.87
C LEU A 472 -10.97 -43.29 -4.04
N GLU A 473 -11.07 -44.17 -3.04
CA GLU A 473 -10.52 -45.54 -3.10
C GLU A 473 -11.19 -46.41 -4.18
N LYS A 474 -12.51 -46.27 -4.35
CA LYS A 474 -13.28 -47.10 -5.28
C LYS A 474 -13.21 -46.60 -6.73
N ASN A 475 -13.26 -45.29 -6.92
CA ASN A 475 -13.53 -44.70 -8.25
C ASN A 475 -12.30 -44.05 -8.89
N ILE A 476 -11.29 -43.67 -8.12
CA ILE A 476 -10.13 -42.91 -8.62
C ILE A 476 -8.87 -43.77 -8.57
N LYS A 477 -8.44 -44.30 -9.72
CA LYS A 477 -7.31 -45.24 -9.81
C LYS A 477 -6.00 -44.64 -9.29
N GLU A 478 -5.78 -43.38 -9.61
CA GLU A 478 -4.59 -42.60 -9.26
C GLU A 478 -4.50 -42.31 -7.76
N PHE A 479 -5.64 -42.35 -7.05
CA PHE A 479 -5.70 -42.04 -5.62
C PHE A 479 -4.87 -43.01 -4.78
N LYS A 480 -4.78 -44.30 -5.16
CA LYS A 480 -3.93 -45.26 -4.45
C LYS A 480 -2.48 -44.79 -4.36
N LYS A 481 -1.96 -44.21 -5.44
CA LYS A 481 -0.60 -43.66 -5.48
C LYS A 481 -0.50 -42.39 -4.64
N PHE A 482 -1.48 -41.49 -4.73
CA PHE A 482 -1.55 -40.30 -3.88
C PHE A 482 -1.54 -40.66 -2.40
N LYS A 483 -2.39 -41.61 -1.99
CA LYS A 483 -2.54 -42.09 -0.61
C LYS A 483 -1.21 -42.63 -0.05
N ILE A 484 -0.52 -43.50 -0.79
CA ILE A 484 0.79 -44.04 -0.39
C ILE A 484 1.82 -42.92 -0.21
N ASP A 485 1.90 -41.99 -1.16
CA ASP A 485 2.85 -40.87 -1.07
C ASP A 485 2.54 -39.97 0.13
N PHE A 486 1.26 -39.69 0.38
CA PHE A 486 0.79 -38.91 1.52
C PHE A 486 1.13 -39.61 2.85
N GLU A 487 0.75 -40.87 3.02
CA GLU A 487 0.98 -41.63 4.25
C GLU A 487 2.48 -41.78 4.55
N ARG A 488 3.30 -41.98 3.53
CA ARG A 488 4.77 -42.01 3.69
C ARG A 488 5.30 -40.65 4.17
N ASN A 489 4.87 -39.55 3.56
CA ASN A 489 5.35 -38.20 3.90
C ASN A 489 4.93 -37.76 5.30
N PHE A 490 3.77 -38.21 5.80
CA PHE A 490 3.22 -37.79 7.10
C PHE A 490 3.26 -38.87 8.19
N SER A 491 3.89 -40.02 7.92
CA SER A 491 3.99 -41.17 8.84
C SER A 491 4.44 -40.80 10.27
N THR A 492 5.35 -39.84 10.41
CA THR A 492 5.89 -39.39 11.72
C THR A 492 5.04 -38.31 12.42
N ILE A 493 3.96 -37.87 11.79
CA ILE A 493 3.13 -36.71 12.20
C ILE A 493 1.72 -37.15 12.60
N PHE A 494 1.27 -38.34 12.19
CA PHE A 494 0.00 -38.89 12.62
C PHE A 494 -0.11 -39.03 14.14
N GLY A 495 -1.33 -38.92 14.67
CA GLY A 495 -1.62 -38.99 16.11
C GLY A 495 -1.40 -37.68 16.86
N ILE A 496 -1.16 -36.57 16.16
CA ILE A 496 -1.14 -35.23 16.77
C ILE A 496 -2.52 -34.89 17.35
N THR A 497 -2.58 -34.47 18.61
CA THR A 497 -3.84 -34.03 19.22
C THR A 497 -4.20 -32.63 18.74
N LYS A 498 -5.48 -32.23 18.86
CA LYS A 498 -5.92 -30.88 18.48
C LYS A 498 -5.22 -29.80 19.31
N GLU A 499 -4.95 -30.11 20.58
CA GLU A 499 -4.22 -29.26 21.52
C GLU A 499 -2.75 -29.11 21.11
N GLU A 500 -2.08 -30.22 20.76
CA GLU A 500 -0.70 -30.16 20.25
C GLU A 500 -0.66 -29.38 18.93
N PHE A 501 -1.62 -29.61 18.04
CA PHE A 501 -1.73 -28.93 16.75
C PHE A 501 -1.86 -27.40 16.90
N GLN A 502 -2.67 -26.95 17.86
CA GLN A 502 -2.81 -25.53 18.21
C GLN A 502 -1.55 -24.98 18.88
N SER A 503 -0.96 -25.70 19.85
CA SER A 503 0.27 -25.28 20.52
C SER A 503 1.42 -25.12 19.52
N ARG A 504 1.61 -26.05 18.57
CA ARG A 504 2.63 -25.92 17.52
C ARG A 504 2.43 -24.68 16.66
N TYR A 505 1.18 -24.34 16.31
CA TYR A 505 0.89 -23.12 15.55
C TYR A 505 1.31 -21.85 16.32
N GLU A 506 1.07 -21.84 17.63
CA GLU A 506 1.31 -20.68 18.50
C GLU A 506 2.79 -20.51 18.89
N GLU A 507 3.50 -21.63 19.07
CA GLU A 507 4.83 -21.67 19.67
C GLU A 507 5.96 -21.86 18.65
N ASP A 508 5.79 -22.70 17.61
CA ASP A 508 6.82 -22.93 16.58
C ASP A 508 6.82 -21.80 15.52
N LEU A 509 7.36 -20.65 15.92
CA LEU A 509 7.43 -19.45 15.08
C LEU A 509 8.67 -19.42 14.18
N HIS A 510 9.59 -20.35 14.37
CA HIS A 510 10.73 -20.58 13.49
C HIS A 510 10.43 -21.61 12.40
N LEU A 511 9.25 -22.22 12.42
CA LEU A 511 8.82 -23.24 11.46
C LEU A 511 9.88 -24.33 11.29
N VAL A 512 10.35 -24.87 12.42
CA VAL A 512 11.35 -25.95 12.47
C VAL A 512 10.68 -27.32 12.66
N GLU A 513 9.48 -27.36 13.22
CA GLU A 513 8.79 -28.60 13.52
C GLU A 513 7.85 -28.99 12.40
N LYS A 514 8.06 -30.16 11.79
CA LYS A 514 7.18 -30.68 10.73
C LYS A 514 5.70 -30.80 11.15
N ARG A 515 5.43 -30.84 12.46
CA ARG A 515 4.10 -30.91 13.06
C ARG A 515 3.34 -29.57 13.03
N ASN A 516 3.99 -28.48 12.64
CA ASN A 516 3.33 -27.19 12.52
C ASN A 516 2.24 -27.22 11.43
N PRO A 517 0.98 -26.82 11.74
CA PRO A 517 -0.11 -26.84 10.74
C PRO A 517 0.19 -26.03 9.48
N LEU A 518 1.00 -24.96 9.59
CA LEU A 518 1.41 -24.16 8.44
C LEU A 518 2.27 -24.94 7.45
N LEU A 519 3.15 -25.82 7.95
CA LEU A 519 4.00 -26.68 7.12
C LEU A 519 3.22 -27.87 6.58
N ILE A 520 2.31 -28.44 7.39
CA ILE A 520 1.44 -29.54 6.96
C ILE A 520 0.57 -29.12 5.78
N VAL A 521 -0.09 -27.96 5.86
CA VAL A 521 -0.93 -27.47 4.75
C VAL A 521 -0.11 -27.19 3.49
N GLU A 522 1.11 -26.66 3.61
CA GLU A 522 1.99 -26.44 2.45
C GLU A 522 2.44 -27.75 1.80
N GLU A 523 2.86 -28.74 2.59
CA GLU A 523 3.30 -30.04 2.09
C GLU A 523 2.15 -30.83 1.45
N VAL A 524 0.93 -30.76 2.00
CA VAL A 524 -0.27 -31.29 1.33
C VAL A 524 -0.48 -30.61 -0.03
N GLY A 525 -0.32 -29.29 -0.09
CA GLY A 525 -0.40 -28.53 -1.33
C GLY A 525 0.62 -28.98 -2.37
N TYR A 526 1.86 -29.22 -1.95
CA TYR A 526 2.93 -29.73 -2.81
C TYR A 526 2.62 -31.12 -3.37
N LEU A 527 2.11 -32.04 -2.53
CA LEU A 527 1.71 -33.38 -2.96
C LEU A 527 0.55 -33.37 -3.96
N ILE A 528 -0.41 -32.46 -3.80
CA ILE A 528 -1.53 -32.27 -4.73
C ILE A 528 -1.03 -31.68 -6.05
N GLN A 529 -0.19 -30.65 -6.02
CA GLN A 529 0.32 -29.99 -7.22
C GLN A 529 1.12 -30.92 -8.14
N LYS A 530 1.76 -31.95 -7.59
CA LYS A 530 2.46 -33.01 -8.36
C LYS A 530 1.54 -33.93 -9.16
N ARG A 531 0.24 -33.92 -8.89
CA ARG A 531 -0.75 -34.77 -9.57
C ARG A 531 -1.16 -34.13 -10.88
N LYS A 532 -1.24 -34.95 -11.93
CA LYS A 532 -1.65 -34.49 -13.26
C LYS A 532 -3.17 -34.27 -13.27
N GLU A 533 -3.86 -35.21 -12.65
CA GLU A 533 -5.30 -35.32 -12.48
C GLU A 533 -5.92 -34.32 -11.48
N LYS A 534 -5.13 -33.48 -10.80
CA LYS A 534 -5.63 -32.59 -9.73
C LYS A 534 -6.73 -31.61 -10.16
N ASP A 535 -6.78 -31.29 -11.45
CA ASP A 535 -7.77 -30.38 -12.03
C ASP A 535 -8.89 -31.11 -12.77
N ASP A 536 -8.83 -32.44 -12.83
CA ASP A 536 -9.92 -33.26 -13.38
C ASP A 536 -11.13 -33.15 -12.48
N VAL A 537 -12.31 -32.97 -13.08
CA VAL A 537 -13.57 -32.73 -12.37
C VAL A 537 -14.33 -34.05 -12.23
N VAL A 538 -14.80 -34.34 -11.03
CA VAL A 538 -15.65 -35.50 -10.74
C VAL A 538 -17.01 -35.08 -10.22
N ASN A 539 -18.00 -35.93 -10.45
CA ASN A 539 -19.35 -35.73 -9.95
C ASN A 539 -19.55 -36.50 -8.63
N ILE A 540 -19.85 -35.80 -7.54
CA ILE A 540 -20.02 -36.38 -6.20
C ILE A 540 -21.14 -35.67 -5.43
N GLU A 541 -22.16 -36.43 -5.00
CA GLU A 541 -23.43 -35.89 -4.44
C GLU A 541 -23.34 -35.37 -2.99
N ILE A 542 -22.16 -35.42 -2.36
CA ILE A 542 -21.98 -35.03 -0.94
C ILE A 542 -21.73 -33.53 -0.76
N VAL A 543 -21.45 -32.83 -1.85
CA VAL A 543 -21.16 -31.41 -1.82
C VAL A 543 -22.19 -30.63 -2.60
N GLU A 544 -22.51 -29.40 -2.14
CA GLU A 544 -23.55 -28.57 -2.75
C GLU A 544 -23.36 -28.32 -4.26
N LYS A 545 -22.12 -28.46 -4.76
CA LYS A 545 -21.81 -28.55 -6.19
C LYS A 545 -21.40 -29.96 -6.52
N ASN A 546 -22.13 -30.57 -7.44
CA ASN A 546 -21.82 -31.90 -7.94
C ASN A 546 -20.43 -31.99 -8.59
N GLU A 547 -19.97 -30.95 -9.27
CA GLU A 547 -18.68 -30.91 -9.97
C GLU A 547 -17.53 -30.39 -9.11
N ILE A 548 -16.58 -31.28 -8.78
CA ILE A 548 -15.43 -30.97 -7.91
C ILE A 548 -14.11 -31.37 -8.54
N PRO A 549 -13.10 -30.48 -8.56
CA PRO A 549 -11.73 -30.85 -8.94
C PRO A 549 -11.14 -31.88 -7.97
N LEU A 550 -10.53 -32.95 -8.50
CA LEU A 550 -9.94 -34.04 -7.70
C LEU A 550 -8.94 -33.54 -6.65
N GLY A 551 -8.16 -32.50 -6.96
CA GLY A 551 -7.23 -31.89 -6.01
C GLY A 551 -7.90 -31.35 -4.75
N GLN A 552 -9.17 -30.92 -4.83
CA GLN A 552 -9.94 -30.50 -3.66
C GLN A 552 -10.40 -31.71 -2.82
N LEU A 553 -10.76 -32.83 -3.46
CA LEU A 553 -11.05 -34.07 -2.73
C LEU A 553 -9.79 -34.64 -2.06
N TYR A 554 -8.65 -34.57 -2.72
CA TYR A 554 -7.35 -34.93 -2.12
C TYR A 554 -7.01 -34.02 -0.94
N ALA A 555 -7.34 -32.74 -0.99
CA ALA A 555 -7.20 -31.83 0.15
C ALA A 555 -8.11 -32.24 1.31
N ILE A 556 -9.38 -32.57 1.07
CA ILE A 556 -10.31 -33.04 2.12
C ILE A 556 -9.78 -34.32 2.76
N TYR A 557 -9.37 -35.31 1.95
CA TYR A 557 -8.78 -36.55 2.46
C TYR A 557 -7.55 -36.26 3.34
N SER A 558 -6.60 -35.49 2.81
CA SER A 558 -5.32 -35.24 3.48
C SER A 558 -5.50 -34.47 4.79
N LEU A 559 -6.31 -33.41 4.78
CA LEU A 559 -6.58 -32.61 5.98
C LEU A 559 -7.42 -33.40 6.99
N GLY A 560 -8.36 -34.22 6.51
CA GLY A 560 -9.25 -35.03 7.35
C GLY A 560 -8.48 -36.01 8.23
N LYS A 561 -7.41 -36.62 7.71
CA LYS A 561 -6.51 -37.51 8.47
C LYS A 561 -5.86 -36.88 9.69
N PHE A 562 -5.79 -35.55 9.77
CA PHE A 562 -5.25 -34.85 10.95
C PHE A 562 -6.31 -34.44 11.96
N ILE A 563 -7.60 -34.40 11.59
CA ILE A 563 -8.65 -33.80 12.43
C ILE A 563 -9.81 -34.75 12.80
N PHE A 564 -10.02 -35.83 12.05
CA PHE A 564 -11.05 -36.86 12.28
C PHE A 564 -10.45 -38.19 12.70
#